data_AF-A0A815RNR0-F1
#
_entry.id   AF-A0A815RNR0-F1
#
_cell.length_a   1.000
_cell.length_b   1.000
_cell.length_c   1.000
_cell.angle_alpha   90.00
_cell.angle_beta   90.00
_cell.angle_gamma   90.00
#
_symmetry.space_group_name_H-M   'P 1'
#
loop_
_entity.id
_entity.type
_entity.pdbx_description
1 polymer ?
#
loop_
_entity_poly.entity_id
_entity_poly.type
_entity_poly.pdbx_seq_one_letter_code
_entity_poly.pdbx_strand_id
1 'polypeptide(L)'
;MEEILHRLEQFEFIRLIIFSEAMIHESPIEDWPFCHVLISFHSKGFPLAKTQQYARLHEPFLINDLDKQWDIMDRIKVHEILKDAGIAQPRYGIVRRTMDADGTWQTLSSVNEQDDQIEIDGEIFHKPFVEKPVSAENHDVYIYFPSSAGGGSQRLFRKVLKN
;
A
#
# COMPACT_ATOMS: atom_id res chain seq x y z
N MET A 1 12.16 15.70 -1.52
CA MET A 1 13.22 14.89 -0.90
C MET A 1 14.50 15.71 -0.74
N GLU A 2 14.94 16.40 -1.81
CA GLU A 2 16.14 17.24 -1.84
C GLU A 2 16.27 18.18 -0.63
N GLU A 3 15.22 18.91 -0.29
CA GLU A 3 15.17 19.81 0.88
C GLU A 3 15.54 19.13 2.21
N ILE A 4 15.06 17.92 2.45
CA ILE A 4 15.35 17.19 3.69
C ILE A 4 16.81 16.72 3.68
N LEU A 5 17.27 16.20 2.54
CA LEU A 5 18.65 15.74 2.38
C LEU A 5 19.65 16.89 2.55
N HIS A 6 19.40 18.05 1.94
CA HIS A 6 20.28 19.22 2.07
C HIS A 6 20.47 19.66 3.53
N ARG A 7 19.43 19.54 4.35
CA ARG A 7 19.51 19.82 5.80
C ARG A 7 20.30 18.74 6.55
N LEU A 8 20.20 17.48 6.15
CA LEU A 8 20.97 16.37 6.74
C LEU A 8 22.47 16.46 6.41
N GLU A 9 22.84 17.01 5.24
CA GLU A 9 24.25 17.24 4.87
C GLU A 9 24.94 18.29 5.75
N GLN A 10 24.19 19.11 6.49
CA GLN A 10 24.76 20.10 7.40
C GLN A 10 25.36 19.48 8.66
N PHE A 11 25.11 18.19 8.92
CA PHE A 11 25.68 17.49 10.07
C PHE A 11 27.09 17.01 9.74
N GLU A 12 28.08 17.46 10.52
CA GLU A 12 29.51 17.20 10.27
C GLU A 12 29.89 15.70 10.22
N PHE A 13 29.12 14.85 10.88
CA PHE A 13 29.38 13.41 10.98
C PHE A 13 28.54 12.55 10.02
N ILE A 14 27.73 13.17 9.15
CA ILE A 14 26.86 12.47 8.21
C ILE A 14 27.33 12.73 6.78
N ARG A 15 27.57 11.64 6.05
CA ARG A 15 27.77 11.68 4.60
C ARG A 15 26.57 11.05 3.91
N LEU A 16 25.91 11.80 3.04
CA LEU A 16 24.83 11.27 2.23
C LEU A 16 25.35 10.58 0.97
N ILE A 17 24.72 9.46 0.63
CA ILE A 17 24.94 8.71 -0.60
C ILE A 17 23.57 8.37 -1.17
N ILE A 18 23.27 8.87 -2.37
CA ILE A 18 22.01 8.59 -3.06
C ILE A 18 22.28 7.49 -4.09
N PHE A 19 21.62 6.35 -3.96
CA PHE A 19 21.74 5.28 -4.94
C PHE A 19 20.93 5.65 -6.19
N SER A 20 21.54 5.51 -7.37
CA SER A 20 20.86 5.84 -8.61
C SER A 20 19.81 4.77 -8.97
N GLU A 21 18.80 5.16 -9.75
CA GLU A 21 17.76 4.24 -10.22
C GLU A 21 18.37 3.07 -11.03
N ALA A 22 19.27 3.37 -11.96
CA ALA A 22 19.97 2.36 -12.74
C ALA A 22 20.73 1.36 -11.84
N MET A 23 21.41 1.84 -10.79
CA MET A 23 22.12 0.97 -9.85
C MET A 23 21.17 0.06 -9.09
N ILE A 24 20.10 0.60 -8.51
CA ILE A 24 19.18 -0.21 -7.70
C ILE A 24 18.46 -1.27 -8.56
N HIS A 25 18.24 -1.00 -9.85
CA HIS A 25 17.59 -1.95 -10.75
C HIS A 25 18.57 -2.94 -11.37
N GLU A 26 19.69 -2.47 -11.91
CA GLU A 26 20.54 -3.23 -12.84
C GLU A 26 21.78 -3.82 -12.17
N SER A 27 22.41 -3.09 -11.24
CA SER A 27 23.66 -3.52 -10.60
C SER A 27 23.41 -4.59 -9.53
N PRO A 28 24.28 -5.60 -9.38
CA PRO A 28 24.20 -6.55 -8.28
C PRO A 28 24.38 -5.84 -6.92
N ILE A 29 23.84 -6.41 -5.84
CA ILE A 29 23.79 -5.72 -4.52
C ILE A 29 25.17 -5.49 -3.91
N GLU A 30 26.14 -6.33 -4.28
CA GLU A 30 27.54 -6.28 -3.85
C GLU A 30 28.25 -5.02 -4.38
N ASP A 31 27.77 -4.48 -5.50
CA ASP A 31 28.30 -3.27 -6.13
C ASP A 31 27.64 -1.99 -5.58
N TRP A 32 26.62 -2.11 -4.72
CA TRP A 32 25.96 -0.95 -4.14
C TRP A 32 26.86 -0.29 -3.08
N PRO A 33 26.86 1.04 -2.95
CA PRO A 33 27.68 1.73 -1.97
C PRO A 33 27.33 1.30 -0.55
N PHE A 34 28.34 0.98 0.26
CA PHE A 34 28.13 0.70 1.68
C PHE A 34 27.56 1.91 2.43
N CYS A 35 26.66 1.67 3.39
CA CYS A 35 26.16 2.68 4.32
C CYS A 35 25.96 2.11 5.72
N HIS A 36 26.13 2.96 6.75
CA HIS A 36 25.84 2.60 8.14
C HIS A 36 24.35 2.68 8.48
N VAL A 37 23.63 3.56 7.78
CA VAL A 37 22.21 3.84 7.96
C VAL A 37 21.55 3.82 6.60
N LEU A 38 20.45 3.07 6.47
CA LEU A 38 19.67 2.97 5.24
C LEU A 38 18.29 3.60 5.42
N ILE A 39 17.99 4.60 4.60
CA ILE A 39 16.65 5.14 4.41
C ILE A 39 16.15 4.62 3.07
N SER A 40 15.14 3.76 3.09
CA SER A 40 14.58 3.18 1.88
C SER A 40 13.09 2.93 2.04
N PHE A 41 12.34 3.20 0.97
CA PHE A 41 10.88 3.04 0.94
C PHE A 41 10.41 2.64 -0.45
N HIS A 42 9.46 1.71 -0.50
CA HIS A 42 8.87 1.23 -1.73
C HIS A 42 8.01 2.29 -2.41
N SER A 43 8.09 2.31 -3.73
CA SER A 43 7.13 2.97 -4.61
C SER A 43 6.99 2.12 -5.87
N LYS A 44 6.00 2.40 -6.71
CA LYS A 44 5.74 1.60 -7.92
C LYS A 44 7.00 1.38 -8.75
N GLY A 45 7.40 0.11 -8.88
CA GLY A 45 8.59 -0.31 -9.63
C GLY A 45 9.84 -0.55 -8.77
N PHE A 46 9.87 -0.07 -7.52
CA PHE A 46 11.03 -0.19 -6.65
C PHE A 46 11.37 -1.66 -6.31
N PRO A 47 12.64 -2.10 -6.44
CA PRO A 47 13.03 -3.48 -6.19
C PRO A 47 13.21 -3.77 -4.69
N LEU A 48 12.09 -3.83 -3.95
CA LEU A 48 12.10 -4.01 -2.49
C LEU A 48 12.79 -5.31 -2.07
N ALA A 49 12.54 -6.42 -2.78
CA ALA A 49 13.19 -7.71 -2.51
C ALA A 49 14.72 -7.65 -2.63
N LYS A 50 15.23 -6.91 -3.61
CA LYS A 50 16.68 -6.70 -3.80
C LYS A 50 17.26 -5.81 -2.70
N THR A 51 16.52 -4.80 -2.30
CA THR A 51 16.89 -3.92 -1.18
C THR A 51 16.95 -4.68 0.16
N GLN A 52 16.03 -5.62 0.39
CA GLN A 52 16.08 -6.53 1.54
C GLN A 52 17.33 -7.42 1.51
N GLN A 53 17.76 -7.87 0.33
CA GLN A 53 19.02 -8.64 0.20
C GLN A 53 20.24 -7.77 0.51
N TYR A 54 20.30 -6.54 0.01
CA TYR A 54 21.34 -5.57 0.37
C TYR A 54 21.39 -5.34 1.90
N ALA A 55 20.23 -5.14 2.54
CA ALA A 55 20.15 -4.94 3.99
C ALA A 55 20.63 -6.16 4.79
N ARG A 56 20.38 -7.39 4.30
CA ARG A 56 20.90 -8.62 4.92
C ARG A 56 22.40 -8.80 4.72
N LEU A 57 22.94 -8.33 3.59
CA LEU A 57 24.37 -8.44 3.28
C LEU A 57 25.21 -7.47 4.12
N HIS A 58 24.73 -6.24 4.31
CA HIS A 58 25.51 -5.17 4.93
C HIS A 58 25.06 -4.80 6.35
N GLU A 59 23.92 -5.31 6.80
CA GLU A 59 23.34 -5.06 8.13
C GLU A 59 23.32 -3.57 8.56
N PRO A 60 22.86 -2.62 7.70
CA PRO A 60 22.78 -1.21 8.09
C PRO A 60 21.67 -1.00 9.12
N PHE A 61 21.77 0.09 9.89
CA PHE A 61 20.64 0.56 10.70
C PHE A 61 19.50 1.04 9.79
N LEU A 62 18.35 0.35 9.84
CA LEU A 62 17.18 0.66 9.02
C LEU A 62 16.33 1.76 9.68
N ILE A 63 16.20 2.91 9.02
CA ILE A 63 15.27 3.96 9.46
C ILE A 63 13.82 3.54 9.22
N ASN A 64 13.58 2.85 8.11
CA ASN A 64 12.30 2.24 7.79
C ASN A 64 12.52 0.74 7.64
N ASP A 65 11.78 -0.06 8.42
CA ASP A 65 11.74 -1.51 8.28
C ASP A 65 11.29 -1.88 6.85
N LEU A 66 12.05 -2.74 6.17
CA LEU A 66 11.78 -3.12 4.79
C LEU A 66 10.69 -4.19 4.68
N ASP A 67 10.58 -5.08 5.67
CA ASP A 67 9.57 -6.15 5.67
C ASP A 67 8.18 -5.57 5.88
N LYS A 68 8.06 -4.56 6.75
CA LYS A 68 6.80 -3.82 6.98
C LYS A 68 6.27 -3.07 5.77
N GLN A 69 7.08 -2.87 4.73
CA GLN A 69 6.61 -2.23 3.50
C GLN A 69 5.70 -3.15 2.70
N TRP A 70 5.89 -4.48 2.78
CA TRP A 70 4.94 -5.45 2.22
C TRP A 70 3.59 -5.39 2.93
N ASP A 71 3.59 -5.30 4.26
CA ASP A 71 2.38 -5.15 5.07
C ASP A 71 1.59 -3.90 4.66
N ILE A 72 2.27 -2.77 4.39
CA ILE A 72 1.62 -1.50 4.01
C ILE A 72 0.96 -1.57 2.61
N MET A 73 1.43 -2.44 1.73
CA MET A 73 0.86 -2.60 0.38
C MET A 73 -0.45 -3.40 0.38
N ASP A 74 -0.79 -4.08 1.46
CA ASP A 74 -2.04 -4.82 1.63
C ASP A 74 -2.95 -4.12 2.66
N ARG A 75 -4.09 -3.60 2.20
CA ARG A 75 -5.05 -2.90 3.09
C ARG A 75 -5.61 -3.82 4.18
N ILE A 76 -5.77 -5.12 3.91
CA ILE A 76 -6.22 -6.08 4.92
C ILE A 76 -5.16 -6.15 6.02
N LYS A 77 -3.89 -6.26 5.64
CA LYS A 77 -2.79 -6.36 6.60
C LYS A 77 -2.64 -5.10 7.44
N VAL A 78 -2.80 -3.93 6.83
CA VAL A 78 -2.85 -2.65 7.54
C VAL A 78 -3.99 -2.64 8.57
N HIS A 79 -5.20 -3.06 8.18
CA HIS A 79 -6.35 -3.11 9.09
C HIS A 79 -6.15 -4.08 10.26
N GLU A 80 -5.51 -5.24 10.04
CA GLU A 80 -5.11 -6.18 11.10
C GLU A 80 -4.15 -5.52 12.10
N ILE A 81 -3.07 -4.89 11.60
CA ILE A 81 -2.07 -4.22 12.46
C ILE A 81 -2.71 -3.10 13.29
N LEU A 82 -3.59 -2.30 12.70
CA LEU A 82 -4.32 -1.25 13.42
C LEU A 82 -5.24 -1.83 14.50
N LYS A 83 -5.91 -2.95 14.21
CA LYS A 83 -6.77 -3.65 15.17
C LYS A 83 -5.97 -4.16 16.35
N ASP A 84 -4.85 -4.83 16.08
CA ASP A 84 -3.98 -5.42 17.11
C ASP A 84 -3.35 -4.33 18.00
N ALA A 85 -3.08 -3.15 17.43
CA ALA A 85 -2.62 -1.98 18.16
C ALA A 85 -3.73 -1.24 18.94
N GLY A 86 -4.99 -1.67 18.87
CA GLY A 86 -6.12 -1.01 19.53
C GLY A 86 -6.49 0.34 18.92
N ILE A 87 -6.11 0.61 17.67
CA ILE A 87 -6.42 1.85 16.98
C ILE A 87 -7.82 1.76 16.37
N ALA A 88 -8.67 2.73 16.69
CA ALA A 88 -10.02 2.81 16.15
C ALA A 88 -10.00 2.99 14.62
N GLN A 89 -10.84 2.22 13.94
CA GLN A 89 -10.96 2.20 12.48
C GLN A 89 -12.41 1.96 12.06
N PRO A 90 -12.81 2.34 10.83
CA PRO A 90 -14.14 2.04 10.31
C PRO A 90 -14.41 0.53 10.32
N ARG A 91 -15.66 0.14 10.59
CA ARG A 91 -16.09 -1.25 10.38
C ARG A 91 -15.93 -1.61 8.91
N TYR A 92 -15.38 -2.79 8.63
CA TYR A 92 -15.09 -3.24 7.27
C TYR A 92 -15.42 -4.73 7.11
N GLY A 93 -15.78 -5.12 5.89
CA GLY A 93 -15.91 -6.52 5.47
C GLY A 93 -14.90 -6.81 4.35
N ILE A 94 -14.49 -8.06 4.21
CA ILE A 94 -13.54 -8.48 3.18
C ILE A 94 -14.27 -9.36 2.16
N VAL A 95 -14.40 -8.87 0.93
CA VAL A 95 -14.91 -9.68 -0.19
C VAL A 95 -13.74 -10.38 -0.87
N ARG A 96 -13.68 -11.72 -0.77
CA ARG A 96 -12.66 -12.52 -1.45
C ARG A 96 -13.16 -12.98 -2.81
N ARG A 97 -12.34 -12.81 -3.84
CA ARG A 97 -12.59 -13.27 -5.20
C ARG A 97 -11.35 -13.99 -5.72
N THR A 98 -11.55 -15.06 -6.48
CA THR A 98 -10.49 -15.79 -7.19
C THR A 98 -10.81 -15.81 -8.67
N MET A 99 -9.78 -15.93 -9.51
CA MET A 99 -9.94 -16.15 -10.94
C MET A 99 -9.93 -17.65 -11.20
N ASP A 100 -10.93 -18.14 -11.93
CA ASP A 100 -10.97 -19.51 -12.42
C ASP A 100 -10.05 -19.68 -13.64
N ALA A 101 -9.77 -20.94 -13.98
CA ALA A 101 -8.88 -21.30 -15.09
C ALA A 101 -9.38 -20.78 -16.46
N ASP A 102 -10.68 -20.50 -16.59
CA ASP A 102 -11.31 -19.93 -17.79
C ASP A 102 -11.30 -18.40 -17.84
N GLY A 103 -10.74 -17.74 -16.81
CA GLY A 103 -10.66 -16.29 -16.71
C GLY A 103 -11.92 -15.62 -16.14
N THR A 104 -12.87 -16.40 -15.59
CA THR A 104 -14.02 -15.85 -14.88
C THR A 104 -13.70 -15.61 -13.40
N TRP A 105 -14.35 -14.62 -12.79
CA TRP A 105 -14.18 -14.33 -11.37
C TRP A 105 -15.20 -15.11 -10.54
N GLN A 106 -14.71 -15.95 -9.63
CA GLN A 106 -15.51 -16.59 -8.61
C GLN A 106 -15.46 -15.77 -7.31
N THR A 107 -16.62 -15.40 -6.77
CA THR A 107 -16.69 -14.79 -5.44
C THR A 107 -16.73 -15.89 -4.38
N LEU A 108 -15.76 -15.87 -3.46
CA LEU A 108 -15.61 -16.85 -2.38
C LEU A 108 -16.37 -16.44 -1.12
N SER A 109 -16.56 -15.13 -0.91
CA SER A 109 -17.40 -14.59 0.16
C SER A 109 -18.89 -14.69 -0.18
N SER A 110 -19.74 -14.77 0.84
CA SER A 110 -21.18 -14.57 0.67
C SER A 110 -21.44 -13.07 0.48
N VAL A 111 -21.98 -12.68 -0.68
CA VAL A 111 -22.28 -11.28 -1.00
C VAL A 111 -23.72 -11.19 -1.48
N ASN A 112 -24.53 -10.41 -0.77
CA ASN A 112 -25.91 -10.10 -1.14
C ASN A 112 -26.07 -8.58 -1.26
N GLU A 113 -26.22 -8.09 -2.49
CA GLU A 113 -26.37 -6.67 -2.78
C GLU A 113 -27.84 -6.29 -2.90
N GLN A 114 -28.23 -5.20 -2.24
CA GLN A 114 -29.56 -4.63 -2.26
C GLN A 114 -29.48 -3.13 -2.58
N ASP A 115 -30.63 -2.49 -2.84
CA ASP A 115 -30.69 -1.10 -3.32
C ASP A 115 -29.93 -0.11 -2.42
N ASP A 116 -30.06 -0.22 -1.09
CA ASP A 116 -29.44 0.71 -0.12
C ASP A 116 -28.51 0.04 0.90
N GLN A 117 -28.11 -1.22 0.65
CA GLN A 117 -27.18 -1.93 1.51
C GLN A 117 -26.46 -3.07 0.78
N ILE A 118 -25.36 -3.53 1.35
CA ILE A 118 -24.70 -4.77 0.96
C ILE A 118 -24.47 -5.63 2.21
N GLU A 119 -24.68 -6.93 2.09
CA GLU A 119 -24.36 -7.89 3.13
C GLU A 119 -23.14 -8.72 2.69
N ILE A 120 -22.11 -8.77 3.53
CA ILE A 120 -20.85 -9.46 3.27
C ILE A 120 -20.61 -10.43 4.43
N ASP A 121 -20.62 -11.72 4.14
CA ASP A 121 -20.42 -12.80 5.13
C ASP A 121 -21.31 -12.64 6.39
N GLY A 122 -22.56 -12.20 6.18
CA GLY A 122 -23.56 -11.97 7.24
C GLY A 122 -23.53 -10.58 7.88
N GLU A 123 -22.55 -9.74 7.55
CA GLU A 123 -22.48 -8.36 8.03
C GLU A 123 -23.12 -7.38 7.04
N ILE A 124 -24.10 -6.60 7.51
CA ILE A 124 -24.81 -5.61 6.71
C ILE A 124 -24.09 -4.26 6.74
N PHE A 125 -23.91 -3.63 5.58
CA PHE A 125 -23.38 -2.28 5.40
C PHE A 125 -24.41 -1.45 4.64
N HIS A 126 -25.07 -0.50 5.31
CA HIS A 126 -25.97 0.44 4.67
C HIS A 126 -25.20 1.51 3.89
N LYS A 127 -25.79 2.00 2.79
CA LYS A 127 -25.25 3.16 2.09
C LYS A 127 -25.41 4.42 2.98
N PRO A 128 -24.40 5.30 3.05
CA PRO A 128 -23.18 5.26 2.26
C PRO A 128 -22.11 4.32 2.84
N PHE A 129 -21.46 3.56 1.96
CA PHE A 129 -20.29 2.74 2.29
C PHE A 129 -19.17 2.94 1.25
N VAL A 130 -17.96 2.55 1.63
CA VAL A 130 -16.75 2.70 0.81
C VAL A 130 -16.22 1.32 0.41
N GLU A 131 -16.01 1.11 -0.88
CA GLU A 131 -15.30 -0.05 -1.44
C GLU A 131 -13.86 0.36 -1.77
N LYS A 132 -12.90 -0.44 -1.31
CA LYS A 132 -11.48 -0.23 -1.59
C LYS A 132 -10.88 -1.52 -2.16
N PRO A 133 -10.06 -1.45 -3.22
CA PRO A 133 -9.22 -2.57 -3.63
C PRO A 133 -8.30 -3.00 -2.49
N VAL A 134 -8.07 -4.31 -2.35
CA VAL A 134 -7.15 -4.86 -1.32
C VAL A 134 -5.75 -4.30 -1.47
N SER A 135 -5.27 -4.14 -2.71
CA SER A 135 -4.00 -3.47 -2.97
C SER A 135 -4.07 -2.00 -2.55
N ALA A 136 -3.18 -1.61 -1.63
CA ALA A 136 -3.06 -0.22 -1.19
C ALA A 136 -2.55 0.71 -2.30
N GLU A 137 -1.86 0.15 -3.30
CA GLU A 137 -1.36 0.87 -4.47
C GLU A 137 -2.44 1.15 -5.52
N ASN A 138 -3.56 0.41 -5.46
CA ASN A 138 -4.73 0.71 -6.27
C ASN A 138 -5.60 1.78 -5.56
N HIS A 139 -5.76 2.92 -6.24
CA HIS A 139 -6.45 4.10 -5.74
C HIS A 139 -7.87 4.25 -6.28
N ASP A 140 -8.38 3.24 -7.00
CA ASP A 140 -9.74 3.19 -7.52
C ASP A 140 -10.72 2.86 -6.38
N VAL A 141 -11.00 3.87 -5.55
CA VAL A 141 -11.83 3.75 -4.34
C VAL A 141 -13.24 4.25 -4.65
N TYR A 142 -14.26 3.45 -4.37
CA TYR A 142 -15.64 3.78 -4.71
C TYR A 142 -16.45 4.08 -3.44
N ILE A 143 -17.34 5.06 -3.54
CA ILE A 143 -18.29 5.42 -2.48
C ILE A 143 -19.69 5.26 -3.07
N TYR A 144 -20.54 4.50 -2.41
CA TYR A 144 -21.91 4.25 -2.85
C TYR A 144 -22.87 5.11 -2.03
N PHE A 145 -23.79 5.83 -2.68
CA PHE A 145 -24.74 6.71 -1.99
C PHE A 145 -26.12 6.07 -1.86
N PRO A 146 -26.86 6.35 -0.78
CA PRO A 146 -28.21 5.85 -0.62
C PRO A 146 -29.17 6.49 -1.63
N SER A 147 -30.25 5.80 -1.94
CA SER A 147 -31.33 6.24 -2.83
C SER A 147 -31.97 7.54 -2.36
N SER A 148 -32.05 7.74 -1.03
CA SER A 148 -32.52 8.98 -0.41
C SER A 148 -31.67 10.22 -0.74
N ALA A 149 -30.42 10.03 -1.17
CA ALA A 149 -29.50 11.07 -1.62
C ALA A 149 -29.33 11.10 -3.16
N GLY A 150 -30.21 10.43 -3.91
CA GLY A 150 -30.15 10.33 -5.37
C GLY A 150 -29.40 9.10 -5.90
N GLY A 151 -28.89 8.24 -5.02
CA GLY A 151 -28.19 7.01 -5.40
C GLY A 151 -26.87 7.25 -6.13
N GLY A 152 -26.43 6.25 -6.89
CA GLY A 152 -25.19 6.30 -7.66
C GLY A 152 -23.92 6.08 -6.83
N SER A 153 -22.78 6.44 -7.41
CA SER A 153 -21.47 6.27 -6.77
C SER A 153 -20.49 7.37 -7.14
N GLN A 154 -19.57 7.68 -6.21
CA GLN A 154 -18.38 8.47 -6.49
C GLN A 154 -17.19 7.54 -6.70
N ARG A 155 -16.47 7.72 -7.80
CA ARG A 155 -15.25 6.96 -8.11
C ARG A 155 -14.04 7.86 -7.91
N LEU A 156 -13.25 7.56 -6.90
CA LEU A 156 -11.98 8.23 -6.64
C LEU A 156 -10.89 7.52 -7.46
N PHE A 157 -9.89 8.29 -7.87
CA PHE A 157 -8.75 7.82 -8.64
C PHE A 157 -7.54 8.68 -8.30
N ARG A 158 -6.35 8.21 -8.67
CA ARG A 158 -5.12 9.00 -8.53
C ARG A 158 -5.25 10.29 -9.34
N LYS A 159 -5.09 11.45 -8.70
CA LYS A 159 -5.22 12.76 -9.35
C LYS A 159 -4.44 12.79 -10.67
N VAL A 160 -5.15 13.06 -11.76
CA VAL A 160 -4.57 13.25 -13.08
C VAL A 160 -4.24 14.73 -13.23
N LEU A 161 -2.99 15.05 -13.56
CA LEU A 161 -2.63 16.41 -13.96
C LEU A 161 -3.28 16.66 -15.32
N LYS A 162 -4.11 17.70 -15.40
CA LYS A 162 -4.57 18.20 -16.70
C LYS A 162 -3.39 18.95 -17.32
N ASN A 163 -2.82 18.37 -18.36
CA ASN A 163 -1.88 19.06 -19.25
C ASN A 163 -2.66 20.05 -20.13
#